data_AF-A0A7C1SYN8-F1
#
_entry.id   AF-A0A7C1SYN8-F1
#
_cell.length_a   1.000
_cell.length_b   1.000
_cell.length_c   1.000
_cell.angle_alpha   90.00
_cell.angle_beta   90.00
_cell.angle_gamma   90.00
#
_symmetry.space_group_name_H-M   'P 1'
#
loop_
_entity.id
_entity.type
_entity.pdbx_description
1 polymer ?
#
loop_
_entity_poly.entity_id
_entity_poly.type
_entity_poly.pdbx_seq_one_letter_code
_entity_poly.pdbx_strand_id
1 'polypeptide(L)'
;MLDINIDLAGNNPMPHSCQSKRRIWLIIVDLPLQSAVNLIPMKRTVEQAIKDALEAMGAGVSGPIEVQVPKDETHGDIASPIAMNLAKEFKKSPRAIAEEIAGHIASRRPETFQRVEVAGPGFLNFSFTEGFLHQGALGI
;
A
#
# COMPACT_ATOMS: atom_id res chain seq x y z
N MET A 1 26.97 36.64 17.15
CA MET A 1 27.22 35.51 16.23
C MET A 1 25.88 34.83 16.00
N LEU A 2 25.27 35.19 14.87
CA LEU A 2 24.21 34.55 14.10
C LEU A 2 23.02 33.91 14.83
N ASP A 3 21.95 34.70 14.80
CA ASP A 3 20.53 34.38 14.73
C ASP A 3 20.19 33.16 13.86
N ILE A 4 19.26 32.31 14.32
CA ILE A 4 18.17 31.81 13.47
C ILE A 4 16.88 31.75 14.32
N ASN A 5 16.03 32.73 14.03
CA ASN A 5 14.61 32.79 14.34
C ASN A 5 13.87 31.83 13.38
N ILE A 6 13.00 30.94 13.90
CA ILE A 6 11.97 30.28 13.08
C ILE A 6 10.63 30.62 13.69
N ASP A 7 9.99 31.56 12.99
CA ASP A 7 8.67 32.11 13.20
C ASP A 7 7.71 31.40 12.22
N LEU A 8 6.67 30.81 12.79
CA LEU A 8 5.27 30.72 12.31
C LEU A 8 4.96 30.46 10.82
N ALA A 9 4.43 29.26 10.57
CA ALA A 9 3.24 29.05 9.74
C ALA A 9 2.50 27.83 10.32
N GLY A 10 1.25 27.85 10.76
CA GLY A 10 0.20 28.85 10.72
C GLY A 10 -1.06 28.12 11.19
N ASN A 11 -1.15 27.89 12.50
CA ASN A 11 -2.32 27.28 13.14
C ASN A 11 -3.38 28.37 13.31
N ASN A 12 -3.96 28.83 12.19
CA ASN A 12 -4.99 29.86 12.20
C ASN A 12 -6.38 29.23 12.00
N PRO A 13 -7.30 29.35 12.98
CA PRO A 13 -8.70 29.07 12.72
C PRO A 13 -9.25 30.02 11.65
N MET A 14 -10.12 29.47 10.82
CA MET A 14 -10.80 30.15 9.71
C MET A 14 -11.43 31.49 10.15
N PRO A 15 -11.22 32.60 9.41
CA PRO A 15 -11.80 33.89 9.75
C PRO A 15 -13.34 33.96 9.53
N HIS A 16 -14.01 34.56 10.51
CA HIS A 16 -15.46 34.71 10.68
C HIS A 16 -16.14 35.72 9.73
N SER A 17 -15.85 35.72 8.43
CA SER A 17 -16.46 36.71 7.50
C SER A 17 -17.06 36.14 6.21
N CYS A 18 -17.06 34.83 6.01
CA CYS A 18 -17.76 34.22 4.87
C CYS A 18 -18.92 33.32 5.34
N GLN A 19 -19.75 33.86 6.24
CA GLN A 19 -21.10 33.37 6.43
C GLN A 19 -21.99 33.96 5.34
N SER A 20 -22.23 33.22 4.26
CA SER A 20 -23.51 33.20 3.52
C SER A 20 -23.29 32.62 2.11
N LYS A 21 -23.47 31.30 1.99
CA LYS A 21 -24.22 30.69 0.89
C LYS A 21 -24.48 29.20 1.19
N ARG A 22 -25.72 28.94 1.60
CA ARG A 22 -26.58 27.80 1.20
C ARG A 22 -25.98 26.42 1.55
N ARG A 23 -26.34 25.80 2.68
CA ARG A 23 -27.62 25.10 2.91
C ARG A 23 -28.01 24.29 1.66
N ILE A 24 -28.03 22.95 1.84
CA ILE A 24 -28.31 21.87 0.87
C ILE A 24 -27.01 21.22 0.34
N TRP A 25 -26.54 20.20 1.07
CA TRP A 25 -26.29 18.84 0.57
C TRP A 25 -26.15 17.91 1.80
N LEU A 26 -27.17 17.93 2.66
CA LEU A 26 -27.58 16.71 3.35
C LEU A 26 -28.35 15.92 2.29
N ILE A 27 -28.05 14.63 2.14
CA ILE A 27 -28.70 13.61 1.30
C ILE A 27 -27.84 13.22 0.07
N ILE A 28 -27.53 11.91 0.00
CA ILE A 28 -26.72 11.16 -0.99
C ILE A 28 -25.22 11.36 -0.71
N VAL A 29 -24.56 10.49 0.05
CA VAL A 29 -24.20 9.15 -0.42
C VAL A 29 -24.20 8.15 0.75
N ASP A 30 -25.26 7.35 0.86
CA ASP A 30 -25.20 6.07 1.55
C ASP A 30 -24.50 5.09 0.60
N LEU A 31 -23.17 5.20 0.53
CA LEU A 31 -22.32 4.22 -0.14
C LEU A 31 -22.04 3.15 0.91
N PRO A 32 -22.24 1.84 0.64
CA PRO A 32 -21.92 0.80 1.61
C PRO A 32 -20.42 0.88 1.93
N LEU A 33 -20.12 1.48 3.08
CA LEU A 33 -18.79 1.72 3.62
C LEU A 33 -18.08 0.42 4.00
N GLN A 34 -18.65 -0.75 3.71
CA GLN A 34 -18.06 -2.05 4.04
C GLN A 34 -16.93 -2.46 3.09
N SER A 35 -16.93 -2.01 1.83
CA SER A 35 -15.91 -2.45 0.86
C SER A 35 -14.56 -1.72 0.99
N ALA A 36 -14.53 -0.56 1.67
CA ALA A 36 -13.33 0.27 1.80
C ALA A 36 -12.49 -0.03 3.05
N VAL A 37 -13.04 -0.76 4.03
CA VAL A 37 -12.40 -0.93 5.36
C VAL A 37 -11.21 -1.89 5.33
N ASN A 38 -11.23 -2.89 4.44
CA ASN A 38 -10.16 -3.91 4.37
C ASN A 38 -9.01 -3.55 3.40
N LEU A 39 -9.23 -2.67 2.43
CA LEU A 39 -8.23 -2.34 1.41
C LEU A 39 -7.05 -1.51 1.94
N ILE A 40 -7.30 -0.63 2.92
CA ILE A 40 -6.28 0.23 3.53
C ILE A 40 -5.24 -0.60 4.32
N PRO A 41 -5.63 -1.52 5.23
CA PRO A 41 -4.66 -2.34 5.94
C PRO A 41 -3.94 -3.33 5.00
N MET A 42 -4.65 -3.94 4.04
CA MET A 42 -4.04 -4.91 3.10
C MET A 42 -2.97 -4.25 2.22
N LYS A 43 -3.27 -3.12 1.60
CA LYS A 43 -2.29 -2.38 0.78
C LYS A 43 -1.07 -2.01 1.59
N ARG A 44 -1.28 -1.40 2.77
CA ARG A 44 -0.18 -0.95 3.62
C ARG A 44 0.72 -2.11 4.03
N THR A 45 0.15 -3.26 4.40
CA THR A 45 0.91 -4.46 4.77
C THR A 45 1.77 -4.98 3.61
N VAL A 46 1.24 -4.98 2.39
CA VAL A 46 1.97 -5.38 1.18
C VAL A 46 3.09 -4.38 0.88
N GLU A 47 2.81 -3.07 0.95
CA GLU A 47 3.83 -2.03 0.76
C GLU A 47 4.98 -2.18 1.75
N GLN A 48 4.68 -2.42 3.03
CA GLN A 48 5.71 -2.65 4.05
C GLN A 48 6.49 -3.94 3.78
N ALA A 49 5.81 -5.04 3.43
CA ALA A 49 6.47 -6.30 3.09
C ALA A 49 7.44 -6.17 1.93
N ILE A 50 7.06 -5.40 0.91
CA ILE A 50 7.91 -5.11 -0.24
C ILE A 50 9.11 -4.24 0.19
N LYS A 51 8.89 -3.19 1.00
CA LYS A 51 9.99 -2.35 1.53
C LYS A 51 11.00 -3.19 2.32
N ASP A 52 10.53 -4.02 3.25
CA ASP A 52 11.39 -4.87 4.07
C ASP A 52 12.21 -5.85 3.22
N ALA A 53 11.60 -6.41 2.17
CA ALA A 53 12.30 -7.27 1.23
C ALA A 53 13.37 -6.52 0.42
N LEU A 54 13.07 -5.28 0.01
CA LEU A 54 14.01 -4.44 -0.73
C LEU A 54 15.20 -4.00 0.10
N GLU A 55 14.96 -3.62 1.35
CA GLU A 55 16.02 -3.30 2.31
C GLU A 55 16.92 -4.51 2.56
N ALA A 56 16.35 -5.72 2.65
CA ALA A 56 17.12 -6.96 2.79
C ALA A 56 17.97 -7.28 1.55
N MET A 57 17.49 -6.92 0.35
CA MET A 57 18.25 -7.04 -0.90
C MET A 57 19.27 -5.90 -1.11
N GLY A 58 19.29 -4.89 -0.23
CA GLY A 58 20.19 -3.74 -0.32
C GLY A 58 19.79 -2.70 -1.37
N ALA A 59 18.53 -2.71 -1.84
CA ALA A 59 18.02 -1.65 -2.70
C ALA A 59 17.17 -0.66 -1.91
N GLY A 60 17.60 0.60 -1.94
CA GLY A 60 16.84 1.71 -1.38
C GLY A 60 15.81 2.21 -2.39
N VAL A 61 14.57 1.74 -2.28
CA VAL A 61 13.48 2.27 -3.12
C VAL A 61 13.00 3.60 -2.56
N SER A 62 13.34 4.69 -3.25
CA SER A 62 12.89 6.04 -2.91
C SER A 62 11.52 6.40 -3.51
N GLY A 63 10.89 5.48 -4.25
CA GLY A 63 9.64 5.71 -4.98
C GLY A 63 8.39 5.15 -4.29
N PRO A 64 7.18 5.61 -4.69
CA PRO A 64 5.94 5.00 -4.24
C PRO A 64 5.83 3.57 -4.78
N ILE A 65 5.42 2.63 -3.92
CA ILE A 65 5.16 1.25 -4.32
C ILE A 65 3.74 1.17 -4.87
N GLU A 66 3.63 0.82 -6.15
CA GLU A 66 2.34 0.66 -6.79
C GLU A 66 1.71 -0.66 -6.34
N VAL A 67 0.53 -0.57 -5.73
CA VAL A 67 -0.28 -1.70 -5.31
C VAL A 67 -1.67 -1.53 -5.88
N GLN A 68 -2.20 -2.59 -6.47
CA GLN A 68 -3.49 -2.61 -7.15
C GLN A 68 -4.26 -3.88 -6.83
N VAL A 69 -5.59 -3.81 -6.94
CA VAL A 69 -6.43 -5.01 -6.87
C VAL A 69 -6.45 -5.63 -8.27
N PRO A 70 -6.14 -6.93 -8.41
CA PRO A 70 -6.22 -7.59 -9.71
C PRO A 70 -7.67 -7.63 -10.22
N LYS A 71 -7.84 -7.70 -11.54
CA LYS A 71 -9.17 -7.77 -12.16
C LYS A 71 -9.82 -9.14 -11.96
N ASP A 72 -9.01 -10.19 -11.90
CA ASP A 72 -9.44 -11.56 -11.72
C ASP A 72 -9.12 -12.01 -10.28
N GLU A 73 -10.13 -12.50 -9.56
CA GLU A 73 -10.01 -12.97 -8.18
C GLU A 73 -9.05 -14.17 -8.05
N THR A 74 -8.80 -14.89 -9.15
CA THR A 74 -7.83 -15.99 -9.20
C THR A 74 -6.38 -15.53 -9.00
N HIS A 75 -6.10 -14.24 -9.15
CA HIS A 75 -4.77 -13.66 -8.96
C HIS A 75 -4.55 -13.13 -7.54
N GLY A 76 -5.40 -13.53 -6.60
CA GLY A 76 -5.32 -13.13 -5.19
C GLY A 76 -6.01 -11.80 -4.93
N ASP A 77 -5.81 -11.29 -3.72
CA ASP A 77 -6.49 -10.08 -3.25
C ASP A 77 -5.78 -8.81 -3.75
N ILE A 78 -4.46 -8.88 -3.87
CA ILE A 78 -3.60 -7.74 -4.17
C ILE A 78 -2.51 -8.15 -5.15
N ALA A 79 -2.22 -7.25 -6.10
CA ALA A 79 -1.14 -7.39 -7.05
C ALA A 79 -0.23 -6.15 -7.04
N SER A 80 1.06 -6.34 -7.33
CA SER A 80 2.03 -5.26 -7.48
C SER A 80 2.96 -5.50 -8.70
N PRO A 81 3.09 -4.51 -9.61
CA PRO A 81 4.03 -4.56 -10.72
C PRO A 81 5.47 -4.15 -10.33
N ILE A 82 5.79 -4.03 -9.04
CA ILE A 82 7.04 -3.42 -8.55
C ILE A 82 8.31 -4.05 -9.15
N ALA A 83 8.31 -5.36 -9.42
CA ALA A 83 9.50 -6.05 -9.95
C ALA A 83 9.92 -5.52 -11.33
N MET A 84 8.98 -5.03 -12.14
CA MET A 84 9.28 -4.41 -13.43
C MET A 84 10.03 -3.09 -13.28
N ASN A 85 9.67 -2.29 -12.28
CA ASN A 85 10.33 -1.02 -11.98
C ASN A 85 11.77 -1.27 -11.47
N LEU A 86 11.94 -2.33 -10.68
CA LEU A 86 13.23 -2.72 -10.09
C LEU A 86 14.18 -3.39 -11.08
N ALA A 87 13.68 -3.95 -12.18
CA ALA A 87 14.52 -4.60 -13.20
C ALA A 87 15.60 -3.66 -13.76
N LYS A 88 15.31 -2.36 -13.88
CA LYS A 88 16.29 -1.35 -14.34
C LYS A 88 17.40 -1.10 -13.32
N GLU A 89 17.06 -1.12 -12.03
CA GLU A 89 17.99 -0.81 -10.94
C GLU A 89 18.91 -2.00 -10.65
N PHE A 90 18.33 -3.20 -10.56
CA PHE A 90 19.08 -4.43 -10.27
C PHE A 90 19.75 -5.06 -11.50
N LYS A 91 19.43 -4.61 -12.71
CA LYS A 91 19.89 -5.21 -13.98
C LYS A 91 19.64 -6.73 -14.07
N LYS A 92 18.62 -7.22 -13.37
CA LYS A 92 18.14 -8.61 -13.36
C LYS A 92 16.84 -8.71 -14.16
N SER A 93 16.47 -9.94 -14.54
CA SER A 93 15.15 -10.16 -15.11
C SER A 93 14.07 -9.83 -14.05
N PRO A 94 12.97 -9.16 -14.43
CA PRO A 94 11.94 -8.77 -13.46
C PRO A 94 11.31 -9.98 -12.76
N ARG A 95 11.22 -11.12 -13.46
CA ARG A 95 10.78 -12.39 -12.88
C ARG A 95 11.70 -12.89 -11.75
N ALA A 96 13.02 -12.84 -11.94
CA ALA A 96 13.94 -13.26 -10.89
C ALA A 96 13.83 -12.37 -9.65
N ILE A 97 13.66 -11.06 -9.84
CA ILE A 97 13.43 -10.11 -8.73
C ILE A 97 12.11 -10.43 -8.02
N ALA A 98 11.04 -10.70 -8.77
CA ALA A 98 9.76 -11.09 -8.18
C ALA A 98 9.89 -12.39 -7.37
N GLU A 99 10.59 -13.40 -7.86
CA GLU A 99 10.83 -14.66 -7.15
C GLU A 99 11.63 -14.44 -5.85
N GLU A 100 12.65 -13.58 -5.89
CA GLU A 100 13.46 -13.20 -4.72
C GLU A 100 12.60 -12.48 -3.67
N ILE A 101 11.81 -11.49 -4.07
CA ILE A 101 10.87 -10.77 -3.20
C ILE A 101 9.82 -11.72 -2.61
N ALA A 102 9.22 -12.58 -3.44
CA ALA A 102 8.22 -13.55 -3.01
C ALA A 102 8.78 -14.51 -1.95
N GLY A 103 10.00 -15.03 -2.17
CA GLY A 103 10.69 -15.90 -1.22
C GLY A 103 10.98 -15.21 0.12
N HIS A 104 11.42 -13.94 0.07
CA HIS A 104 11.64 -13.14 1.28
C HIS A 104 10.36 -12.90 2.09
N ILE A 105 9.27 -12.54 1.41
CA ILE A 105 7.99 -12.25 2.06
C ILE A 105 7.38 -13.53 2.65
N ALA A 106 7.36 -14.62 1.88
CA ALA A 106 6.82 -15.90 2.33
C ALA A 106 7.56 -16.44 3.56
N SER A 107 8.89 -16.23 3.63
CA SER A 107 9.70 -16.69 4.77
C SER A 107 9.52 -15.84 6.03
N ARG A 108 9.24 -14.53 5.89
CA ARG A 108 9.15 -13.59 7.02
C ARG A 108 7.76 -13.41 7.60
N ARG A 109 6.70 -13.61 6.81
CA ARG A 109 5.32 -13.35 7.23
C ARG A 109 4.34 -14.48 6.85
N PRO A 110 4.61 -15.73 7.25
CA PRO A 110 3.74 -16.86 6.91
C PRO A 110 2.34 -16.74 7.55
N GLU A 111 2.19 -16.00 8.65
CA GLU A 111 0.87 -15.80 9.27
C GLU A 111 -0.01 -14.80 8.52
N THR A 112 0.58 -13.93 7.69
CA THR A 112 -0.12 -12.85 6.99
C THR A 112 -0.48 -13.25 5.56
N PHE A 113 0.46 -13.87 4.85
CA PHE A 113 0.30 -14.24 3.44
C PHE A 113 0.13 -15.74 3.31
N GLN A 114 -1.01 -16.17 2.79
CA GLN A 114 -1.26 -17.57 2.46
C GLN A 114 -0.45 -18.00 1.25
N ARG A 115 -0.35 -17.12 0.24
CA ARG A 115 0.35 -17.42 -1.02
C ARG A 115 0.91 -16.13 -1.62
N VAL A 116 2.12 -16.22 -2.17
CA VAL A 116 2.73 -15.17 -2.98
C VAL A 116 3.19 -15.80 -4.29
N GLU A 117 2.60 -15.37 -5.41
CA GLU A 117 2.87 -15.92 -6.73
C GLU A 117 3.45 -14.88 -7.67
N VAL A 118 4.28 -15.35 -8.60
CA VAL A 118 4.83 -14.52 -9.67
C VAL A 118 4.11 -14.84 -10.97
N ALA A 119 3.43 -13.84 -11.54
CA ALA A 119 2.69 -13.97 -12.79
C ALA A 119 3.37 -13.20 -13.94
N GLY A 120 3.31 -13.80 -15.13
CA GLY A 120 3.72 -13.18 -16.39
C GLY A 120 5.14 -12.60 -16.37
N PRO A 121 5.34 -11.32 -16.73
CA PRO A 121 6.66 -10.71 -16.85
C PRO A 121 7.30 -10.32 -15.50
N GLY A 122 6.57 -10.39 -14.38
CA GLY A 122 7.05 -9.94 -13.06
C GLY A 122 5.97 -9.28 -12.20
N PHE A 123 4.71 -9.69 -12.31
CA PHE A 123 3.66 -9.28 -11.39
C PHE A 123 3.71 -10.13 -10.13
N LEU A 124 3.68 -9.48 -8.98
CA LEU A 124 3.57 -10.15 -7.69
C LEU A 124 2.11 -10.18 -7.25
N ASN A 125 1.57 -11.38 -7.11
CA ASN A 125 0.20 -11.64 -6.67
C ASN A 125 0.22 -12.14 -5.23
N PHE A 126 -0.59 -11.55 -4.36
CA PHE A 126 -0.63 -11.83 -2.93
C PHE A 126 -2.03 -12.33 -2.54
N SER A 127 -2.07 -13.45 -1.83
CA SER A 127 -3.26 -13.99 -1.18
C SER A 127 -3.07 -13.93 0.34
N PHE A 128 -4.03 -13.35 1.05
CA PHE A 128 -3.96 -13.23 2.50
C PHE A 128 -4.51 -14.46 3.21
N THR A 129 -4.08 -14.67 4.45
CA THR A 129 -4.68 -15.69 5.31
C THR A 129 -6.05 -15.24 5.80
N GLU A 130 -6.96 -16.20 6.02
CA GLU A 130 -8.29 -15.93 6.59
C GLU A 130 -8.21 -15.22 7.94
N GLY A 131 -7.20 -15.57 8.75
CA GLY A 131 -6.93 -14.91 10.03
C GLY A 131 -6.63 -13.42 9.90
N PHE A 132 -5.83 -13.02 8.89
CA PHE A 132 -5.54 -11.62 8.63
C PHE A 132 -6.78 -10.86 8.13
N LEU A 133 -7.56 -11.48 7.24
CA LEU A 133 -8.80 -10.90 6.71
C LEU A 133 -9.83 -10.68 7.83
N HIS A 134 -9.96 -11.63 8.77
CA HIS A 134 -10.85 -11.51 9.93
C HIS A 134 -10.38 -10.44 10.92
N GLN A 135 -9.07 -10.32 11.17
CA GLN A 135 -8.51 -9.27 12.04
C GLN A 135 -8.76 -7.86 11.48
N GLY A 136 -8.55 -7.66 10.17
CA GLY A 136 -8.85 -6.38 9.51
C GLY A 136 -10.32 -6.00 9.57
N ALA A 137 -11.23 -6.97 9.44
CA ALA A 137 -12.67 -6.76 9.51
C ALA A 137 -13.18 -6.42 10.92
N LEU A 138 -12.48 -6.86 11.97
CA LEU A 138 -12.87 -6.65 13.36
C LEU A 138 -12.39 -5.32 13.94
N GLY A 139 -11.50 -4.59 13.24
CA GLY A 139 -11.12 -3.22 13.61
C GLY A 139 -10.60 -3.04 15.04
N ILE A 140 -9.92 -4.05 15.57
CA ILE A 140 -9.30 -4.03 16.91
C ILE A 140 -7.88 -3.48 16.88
#